data_AF-A0A378C092-F1
#
_entry.id   AF-A0A378C092-F1
#
_cell.length_a   1.000
_cell.length_b   1.000
_cell.length_c   1.000
_cell.angle_alpha   90.00
_cell.angle_beta   90.00
_cell.angle_gamma   90.00
#
_symmetry.space_group_name_H-M   'P 1'
#
loop_
_entity.id
_entity.type
_entity.pdbx_description
1 polymer ?
#
loop_
_entity_poly.entity_id
_entity_poly.type
_entity_poly.pdbx_seq_one_letter_code
_entity_poly.pdbx_strand_id
1 'polypeptide(L)'
;MSKAASGENYASQGQWDVANSRADSYLAGPMYQFKLGDEPGTGPSTVHTGPEGRLMLGETYADVYSSIVDKGAWKPVQPVSAVLTGNVVDITFEGTPFEAFGAKLSIDSDWVPDTLNHGFSFPGATITAVEITGAKTVRLTFSAAPAQRTLRYAIDAFDDVTYWPTRRGNLMVETDRKSWWNRQGVNIPRNVRHYAIRFEITVTE
;
A
#
# COMPACT_ATOMS: atom_id res chain seq x y z
N MET A 1 -24.76 -5.82 -13.48
CA MET A 1 -23.74 -4.97 -14.13
C MET A 1 -22.49 -5.05 -13.26
N SER A 2 -21.42 -5.69 -13.75
CA SER A 2 -20.15 -5.73 -13.02
C SER A 2 -19.66 -4.29 -12.84
N LYS A 3 -19.37 -3.87 -11.60
CA LYS A 3 -18.57 -2.66 -11.39
C LYS A 3 -17.28 -2.90 -12.16
N ALA A 4 -17.15 -2.25 -13.32
CA ALA A 4 -15.90 -2.22 -14.06
C ALA A 4 -14.81 -1.84 -13.07
N ALA A 5 -13.68 -2.54 -13.10
CA ALA A 5 -12.49 -2.09 -12.40
C ALA A 5 -12.34 -0.59 -12.73
N SER A 6 -12.39 0.27 -11.71
CA SER A 6 -12.37 1.71 -11.91
C SER A 6 -11.13 2.10 -12.71
N GLY A 7 -11.17 3.18 -13.50
CA GLY A 7 -9.99 3.67 -14.24
C GLY A 7 -8.73 3.79 -13.38
N GLU A 8 -8.90 4.08 -12.09
CA GLU A 8 -7.83 4.09 -11.09
C GLU A 8 -7.13 2.74 -10.87
N ASN A 9 -7.84 1.62 -11.00
CA ASN A 9 -7.28 0.28 -10.83
C ASN A 9 -6.32 -0.04 -11.99
N TYR A 10 -6.73 0.34 -13.22
CA TYR A 10 -5.87 0.25 -14.39
C TYR A 10 -4.67 1.19 -14.28
N ALA A 11 -4.84 2.37 -13.70
CA ALA A 11 -3.74 3.31 -13.49
C ALA A 11 -2.70 2.75 -12.50
N SER A 12 -3.12 2.21 -11.36
CA SER A 12 -2.18 1.64 -10.38
C SER A 12 -1.45 0.40 -10.92
N GLN A 13 -2.17 -0.49 -11.60
CA GLN A 13 -1.54 -1.66 -12.22
C GLN A 13 -0.57 -1.23 -13.32
N GLY A 14 -0.96 -0.29 -14.19
CA GLY A 14 -0.09 0.23 -15.24
C GLY A 14 1.17 0.93 -14.71
N GLN A 15 1.07 1.67 -13.60
CA GLN A 15 2.25 2.25 -12.92
C GLN A 15 3.22 1.16 -12.45
N TRP A 16 2.68 0.08 -11.89
CA TRP A 16 3.48 -1.05 -11.43
C TRP A 16 4.12 -1.81 -12.60
N ASP A 17 3.36 -2.08 -13.66
CA ASP A 17 3.84 -2.76 -14.87
C ASP A 17 4.98 -1.98 -15.55
N VAL A 18 4.86 -0.66 -15.63
CA VAL A 18 5.92 0.21 -16.17
C VAL A 18 7.18 0.14 -15.31
N ALA A 19 7.06 0.20 -13.99
CA ALA A 19 8.21 0.10 -13.08
C ALA A 19 8.88 -1.28 -13.12
N ASN A 20 8.14 -2.36 -13.38
CA ASN A 20 8.71 -3.70 -13.51
C ASN A 20 9.32 -3.99 -14.89
N SER A 21 8.81 -3.34 -15.95
CA SER A 21 9.25 -3.61 -17.32
C SER A 21 10.39 -2.72 -17.80
N ARG A 22 10.70 -1.63 -17.06
CA ARG A 22 11.71 -0.65 -17.46
C ARG A 22 12.76 -0.43 -16.37
N ALA A 23 14.03 -0.52 -16.75
CA ALA A 23 15.15 -0.28 -15.84
C ALA A 23 15.32 1.19 -15.42
N ASP A 24 14.72 2.14 -16.17
CA ASP A 24 14.82 3.58 -15.96
C ASP A 24 13.58 4.19 -15.28
N SER A 25 12.64 3.37 -14.82
CA SER A 25 11.40 3.81 -14.20
C SER A 25 11.21 3.17 -12.83
N TYR A 26 10.84 3.97 -11.85
CA TYR A 26 10.68 3.53 -10.48
C TYR A 26 9.34 4.00 -9.92
N LEU A 27 8.59 3.06 -9.32
CA LEU A 27 7.38 3.38 -8.57
C LEU A 27 7.75 3.63 -7.11
N ALA A 28 7.51 4.84 -6.62
CA ALA A 28 7.85 5.21 -5.24
C ALA A 28 7.00 4.47 -4.18
N GLY A 29 5.73 4.20 -4.48
CA GLY A 29 4.76 3.63 -3.55
C GLY A 29 3.35 3.64 -4.15
N PRO A 30 2.29 3.39 -3.35
CA PRO A 30 0.92 3.36 -3.83
C PRO A 30 0.42 4.72 -4.32
N MET A 31 -0.48 4.66 -5.30
CA MET A 31 -1.37 5.77 -5.64
C MET A 31 -2.36 6.06 -4.48
N TYR A 32 -2.67 7.34 -4.25
CA TYR A 32 -3.53 7.87 -3.18
C TYR A 32 -3.52 7.08 -1.86
N GLN A 33 -2.47 7.26 -1.07
CA GLN A 33 -2.35 6.68 0.27
C GLN A 33 -2.33 7.74 1.38
N PHE A 34 -1.97 8.98 1.05
CA PHE A 34 -1.73 10.02 2.04
C PHE A 34 -2.96 10.90 2.28
N LYS A 35 -2.95 11.54 3.46
CA LYS A 35 -4.00 12.45 3.91
C LYS A 35 -4.27 13.57 2.89
N LEU A 36 -5.53 13.78 2.61
CA LEU A 36 -6.05 14.78 1.68
C LEU A 36 -6.19 16.14 2.37
N GLY A 37 -6.27 17.20 1.56
CA GLY A 37 -6.41 18.57 2.03
C GLY A 37 -7.84 19.09 1.88
N ASP A 38 -7.97 20.41 1.94
CA ASP A 38 -9.19 21.11 1.55
C ASP A 38 -9.18 21.49 0.07
N GLU A 39 -10.35 21.46 -0.55
CA GLU A 39 -10.63 22.12 -1.82
C GLU A 39 -11.14 23.55 -1.59
N PRO A 40 -10.67 24.53 -2.37
CA PRO A 40 -11.19 25.88 -2.33
C PRO A 40 -12.72 25.92 -2.55
N GLY A 41 -13.46 26.28 -1.51
CA GLY A 41 -14.90 26.53 -1.57
C GLY A 41 -15.81 25.29 -1.52
N THR A 42 -15.26 24.06 -1.43
CA THR A 42 -16.08 22.83 -1.38
C THR A 42 -15.81 21.93 -0.18
N GLY A 43 -14.85 22.29 0.69
CA GLY A 43 -14.54 21.51 1.89
C GLY A 43 -13.50 20.42 1.62
N PRO A 44 -13.52 19.29 2.35
CA PRO A 44 -12.51 18.24 2.23
C PRO A 44 -12.35 17.73 0.81
N SER A 45 -11.11 17.66 0.34
CA SER A 45 -10.77 17.06 -0.94
C SER A 45 -10.98 15.55 -0.91
N THR A 46 -11.40 15.01 -2.05
CA THR A 46 -11.54 13.57 -2.30
C THR A 46 -10.36 12.98 -3.07
N VAL A 47 -9.45 13.82 -3.60
CA VAL A 47 -8.34 13.36 -4.46
C VAL A 47 -7.01 14.11 -4.26
N HIS A 48 -7.03 15.36 -3.79
CA HIS A 48 -5.84 16.18 -3.66
C HIS A 48 -5.21 16.04 -2.27
N THR A 49 -3.98 15.54 -2.25
CA THR A 49 -3.15 15.44 -1.04
C THR A 49 -2.98 16.80 -0.36
N GLY A 50 -3.24 16.82 0.94
CA GLY A 50 -3.10 18.01 1.79
C GLY A 50 -1.64 18.25 2.21
N PRO A 51 -1.39 19.28 3.04
CA PRO A 51 -0.05 19.63 3.49
C PRO A 51 0.70 18.46 4.13
N GLU A 52 0.12 17.77 5.11
CA GLU A 52 0.75 16.63 5.78
C GLU A 52 1.08 15.51 4.78
N GLY A 53 0.14 15.18 3.90
CA GLY A 53 0.34 14.15 2.89
C GLY A 53 1.41 14.51 1.85
N ARG A 54 1.54 15.79 1.48
CA ARG A 54 2.62 16.28 0.61
C ARG A 54 3.99 16.19 1.27
N LEU A 55 4.08 16.48 2.56
CA LEU A 55 5.33 16.36 3.33
C LEU A 55 5.78 14.90 3.42
N MET A 56 4.85 13.98 3.74
CA MET A 56 5.13 12.54 3.75
C MET A 56 5.54 12.02 2.37
N LEU A 57 4.86 12.45 1.31
CA LEU A 57 5.22 12.11 -0.07
C LEU A 57 6.65 12.58 -0.41
N GLY A 58 7.04 13.77 0.03
CA GLY A 58 8.38 14.30 -0.15
C GLY A 58 9.44 13.45 0.57
N GLU A 59 9.16 12.97 1.78
CA GLU A 59 10.05 12.06 2.51
C GLU A 59 10.18 10.69 1.81
N THR A 60 9.06 10.14 1.32
CA THR A 60 9.08 8.92 0.50
C THR A 60 9.97 9.11 -0.73
N TYR A 61 9.81 10.22 -1.47
CA TYR A 61 10.62 10.49 -2.66
C TYR A 61 12.10 10.72 -2.34
N ALA A 62 12.43 11.34 -1.22
CA ALA A 62 13.82 11.48 -0.79
C ALA A 62 14.47 10.12 -0.48
N ASP A 63 13.74 9.21 0.16
CA ASP A 63 14.19 7.83 0.41
C ASP A 63 14.36 7.03 -0.89
N VAL A 64 13.41 7.16 -1.82
CA VAL A 64 13.48 6.53 -3.14
C VAL A 64 14.70 7.03 -3.90
N TYR A 65 14.86 8.34 -4.01
CA TYR A 65 15.96 8.96 -4.74
C TYR A 65 17.32 8.59 -4.13
N SER A 66 17.47 8.67 -2.81
CA SER A 66 18.71 8.24 -2.14
C SER A 66 18.98 6.76 -2.35
N SER A 67 17.97 5.89 -2.34
CA SER A 67 18.16 4.46 -2.63
C SER A 67 18.61 4.22 -4.08
N ILE A 68 18.06 4.94 -5.06
CA ILE A 68 18.48 4.83 -6.46
C ILE A 68 19.93 5.32 -6.63
N VAL A 69 20.28 6.48 -6.07
CA VAL A 69 21.62 7.06 -6.20
C VAL A 69 22.68 6.26 -5.45
N ASP A 70 22.39 5.88 -4.20
CA ASP A 70 23.39 5.27 -3.31
C ASP A 70 23.46 3.74 -3.45
N LYS A 71 22.33 3.10 -3.78
CA LYS A 71 22.19 1.63 -3.80
C LYS A 71 21.86 1.07 -5.18
N GLY A 72 21.66 1.94 -6.18
CA GLY A 72 21.46 1.57 -7.58
C GLY A 72 20.07 1.02 -7.92
N ALA A 73 19.13 0.96 -6.96
CA ALA A 73 17.82 0.37 -7.19
C ALA A 73 16.76 0.88 -6.20
N TRP A 74 15.51 0.87 -6.67
CA TRP A 74 14.32 0.99 -5.83
C TRP A 74 13.22 0.03 -6.29
N LYS A 75 12.59 -0.64 -5.33
CA LYS A 75 11.31 -1.33 -5.49
C LYS A 75 10.39 -0.89 -4.34
N PRO A 76 9.14 -0.53 -4.62
CA PRO A 76 8.19 -0.25 -3.55
C PRO A 76 7.85 -1.54 -2.80
N VAL A 77 7.12 -1.43 -1.69
CA VAL A 77 6.56 -2.61 -1.02
C VAL A 77 5.50 -3.22 -1.93
N GLN A 78 5.80 -4.38 -2.51
CA GLN A 78 4.98 -5.01 -3.55
C GLN A 78 4.90 -6.52 -3.38
N PRO A 79 3.82 -7.18 -3.80
CA PRO A 79 3.73 -8.63 -3.71
C PRO A 79 4.58 -9.28 -4.81
N VAL A 80 5.11 -10.46 -4.51
CA VAL A 80 5.85 -11.33 -5.45
C VAL A 80 5.07 -12.59 -5.74
N SER A 81 4.37 -13.12 -4.73
CA SER A 81 3.56 -14.33 -4.87
C SER A 81 2.41 -14.32 -3.89
N ALA A 82 1.36 -15.07 -4.23
CA ALA A 82 0.27 -15.44 -3.33
C ALA A 82 -0.05 -16.92 -3.58
N VAL A 83 0.08 -17.74 -2.55
CA VAL A 83 -0.08 -19.20 -2.65
C VAL A 83 -1.22 -19.65 -1.76
N LEU A 84 -2.19 -20.37 -2.34
CA LEU A 84 -3.32 -20.95 -1.65
C LEU A 84 -2.99 -22.36 -1.16
N THR A 85 -3.21 -22.62 0.12
CA THR A 85 -3.20 -23.96 0.69
C THR A 85 -4.44 -24.16 1.54
N GLY A 86 -5.38 -24.98 1.07
CA GLY A 86 -6.68 -25.16 1.71
C GLY A 86 -7.51 -23.88 1.68
N ASN A 87 -7.77 -23.30 2.86
CA ASN A 87 -8.50 -22.03 3.04
C ASN A 87 -7.58 -20.88 3.47
N VAL A 88 -6.28 -20.98 3.20
CA VAL A 88 -5.27 -19.99 3.60
C VAL A 88 -4.51 -19.53 2.38
N VAL A 89 -4.33 -18.22 2.21
CA VAL A 89 -3.43 -17.64 1.22
C VAL A 89 -2.26 -16.97 1.93
N ASP A 90 -1.04 -17.42 1.63
CA ASP A 90 0.19 -16.77 2.06
C ASP A 90 0.73 -15.89 0.94
N ILE A 91 0.90 -14.60 1.23
CA ILE A 91 1.34 -13.57 0.31
C ILE A 91 2.75 -13.16 0.70
N THR A 92 3.69 -13.27 -0.23
CA THR A 92 5.08 -12.85 -0.02
C THR A 92 5.32 -11.51 -0.70
N PHE A 93 5.94 -10.59 0.04
CA PHE A 93 6.28 -9.25 -0.41
C PHE A 93 7.79 -9.08 -0.64
N GLU A 94 8.14 -8.15 -1.51
CA GLU A 94 9.49 -7.61 -1.68
C GLU A 94 9.47 -6.09 -1.68
N GLY A 95 10.66 -5.50 -1.72
CA GLY A 95 10.82 -4.05 -1.78
C GLY A 95 12.13 -3.62 -1.14
N THR A 96 12.68 -2.53 -1.66
CA THR A 96 13.86 -1.89 -1.09
C THR A 96 13.68 -1.51 0.38
N PRO A 97 12.49 -1.12 0.88
CA PRO A 97 12.32 -0.83 2.31
C PRO A 97 12.71 -1.96 3.25
N PHE A 98 12.51 -3.22 2.86
CA PHE A 98 12.91 -4.37 3.67
C PHE A 98 14.43 -4.55 3.73
N GLU A 99 15.11 -4.27 2.62
CA GLU A 99 16.54 -4.53 2.44
C GLU A 99 17.38 -3.35 2.91
N ALA A 100 17.04 -2.16 2.42
CA ALA A 100 17.78 -0.92 2.66
C ALA A 100 17.66 -0.41 4.09
N PHE A 101 16.54 -0.69 4.77
CA PHE A 101 16.24 -0.19 6.10
C PHE A 101 16.08 -1.32 7.14
N GLY A 102 16.26 -2.59 6.74
CA GLY A 102 16.09 -3.75 7.62
C GLY A 102 14.68 -3.85 8.22
N ALA A 103 13.71 -3.21 7.59
CA ALA A 103 12.38 -3.06 8.12
C ALA A 103 11.50 -4.29 7.79
N LYS A 104 10.34 -4.37 8.44
CA LYS A 104 9.40 -5.49 8.31
C LYS A 104 7.99 -4.98 8.05
N LEU A 105 7.15 -5.84 7.53
CA LEU A 105 5.73 -5.55 7.38
C LEU A 105 5.10 -5.21 8.74
N SER A 106 4.21 -4.23 8.71
CA SER A 106 3.36 -3.82 9.82
C SER A 106 2.03 -3.27 9.30
N ILE A 107 1.02 -3.31 10.16
CA ILE A 107 -0.27 -2.65 9.92
C ILE A 107 -0.19 -1.24 10.51
N ASP A 108 -0.46 -0.23 9.69
CA ASP A 108 -0.66 1.14 10.16
C ASP A 108 -2.00 1.24 10.87
N SER A 109 -1.94 1.29 12.20
CA SER A 109 -3.10 1.34 13.08
C SER A 109 -3.24 2.68 13.81
N ASP A 110 -2.33 3.63 13.58
CA ASP A 110 -2.24 4.89 14.33
C ASP A 110 -2.32 6.15 13.46
N TRP A 111 -2.11 6.04 12.15
CA TRP A 111 -2.15 7.19 11.23
C TRP A 111 -3.19 7.02 10.13
N VAL A 112 -3.10 5.93 9.37
CA VAL A 112 -4.06 5.67 8.29
C VAL A 112 -5.32 5.08 8.91
N PRO A 113 -6.51 5.63 8.62
CA PRO A 113 -7.75 5.06 9.11
C PRO A 113 -7.88 3.61 8.68
N ASP A 114 -8.35 2.77 9.59
CA ASP A 114 -8.53 1.35 9.33
C ASP A 114 -9.43 1.14 8.10
N THR A 115 -9.17 0.03 7.42
CA THR A 115 -9.95 -0.44 6.28
C THR A 115 -10.34 -1.87 6.53
N LEU A 116 -11.48 -2.28 5.98
CA LEU A 116 -11.93 -3.66 6.07
C LEU A 116 -10.81 -4.59 5.60
N ASN A 117 -10.46 -5.57 6.44
CA ASN A 117 -9.36 -6.51 6.20
C ASN A 117 -8.03 -5.81 5.84
N HIS A 118 -7.77 -4.62 6.40
CA HIS A 118 -6.56 -3.81 6.15
C HIS A 118 -6.30 -3.46 4.68
N GLY A 119 -7.34 -3.52 3.84
CA GLY A 119 -7.29 -3.21 2.42
C GLY A 119 -7.36 -4.43 1.51
N PHE A 120 -7.32 -5.65 2.07
CA PHE A 120 -7.41 -6.88 1.30
C PHE A 120 -8.84 -7.23 0.93
N SER A 121 -9.03 -7.65 -0.31
CA SER A 121 -10.28 -8.25 -0.76
C SER A 121 -10.04 -9.43 -1.68
N PHE A 122 -10.99 -10.36 -1.66
CA PHE A 122 -10.94 -11.57 -2.46
C PHE A 122 -12.36 -11.82 -3.02
N PRO A 123 -12.63 -11.44 -4.28
CA PRO A 123 -13.95 -11.61 -4.85
C PRO A 123 -14.47 -13.04 -4.71
N GLY A 124 -15.70 -13.19 -4.22
CA GLY A 124 -16.34 -14.49 -4.00
C GLY A 124 -15.86 -15.28 -2.78
N ALA A 125 -15.02 -14.70 -1.91
CA ALA A 125 -14.61 -15.33 -0.66
C ALA A 125 -14.64 -14.34 0.52
N THR A 126 -14.91 -14.85 1.71
CA THR A 126 -14.89 -14.05 2.94
C THR A 126 -13.59 -14.27 3.68
N ILE A 127 -12.78 -13.21 3.79
CA ILE A 127 -11.60 -13.19 4.66
C ILE A 127 -12.08 -13.15 6.11
N THR A 128 -11.59 -14.06 6.94
CA THR A 128 -11.89 -14.16 8.37
C THR A 128 -10.74 -13.70 9.24
N ALA A 129 -9.51 -13.70 8.73
CA ALA A 129 -8.33 -13.17 9.42
C ALA A 129 -7.28 -12.66 8.43
N VAL A 130 -6.54 -11.64 8.86
CA VAL A 130 -5.36 -11.09 8.20
C VAL A 130 -4.23 -11.02 9.21
N GLU A 131 -3.13 -11.72 8.97
CA GLU A 131 -2.03 -11.84 9.94
C GLU A 131 -0.69 -11.63 9.26
N ILE A 132 0.24 -10.91 9.90
CA ILE A 132 1.63 -10.83 9.45
C ILE A 132 2.37 -12.00 10.10
N THR A 133 2.71 -13.02 9.32
CA THR A 133 3.34 -14.26 9.81
C THR A 133 4.86 -14.27 9.68
N GLY A 134 5.42 -13.29 8.98
CA GLY A 134 6.86 -13.11 8.82
C GLY A 134 7.21 -11.69 8.41
N ALA A 135 8.50 -11.37 8.33
CA ALA A 135 8.95 -10.01 8.02
C ALA A 135 8.44 -9.48 6.66
N LYS A 136 8.12 -10.39 5.73
CA LYS A 136 7.66 -10.10 4.37
C LYS A 136 6.40 -10.88 4.00
N THR A 137 5.69 -11.47 4.97
CA THR A 137 4.60 -12.40 4.68
C THR A 137 3.31 -12.00 5.39
N VAL A 138 2.22 -11.93 4.61
CA VAL A 138 0.86 -11.79 5.11
C VAL A 138 0.12 -13.07 4.84
N ARG A 139 -0.61 -13.56 5.83
CA ARG A 139 -1.53 -14.68 5.74
C ARG A 139 -2.96 -14.18 5.75
N LEU A 140 -3.75 -14.61 4.76
CA LEU A 140 -5.19 -14.45 4.74
C LEU A 140 -5.83 -15.80 5.05
N THR A 141 -6.76 -15.82 6.00
CA THR A 141 -7.60 -16.99 6.26
C THR A 141 -9.00 -16.73 5.73
N PHE A 142 -9.61 -17.74 5.11
CA PHE A 142 -10.96 -17.69 4.57
C PHE A 142 -11.90 -18.64 5.30
N SER A 143 -13.20 -18.35 5.29
CA SER A 143 -14.22 -19.24 5.87
C SER A 143 -14.32 -20.59 5.16
N ALA A 144 -13.92 -20.66 3.89
CA ALA A 144 -13.78 -21.87 3.08
C ALA A 144 -12.71 -21.65 2.02
N ALA A 145 -12.23 -22.73 1.39
CA ALA A 145 -11.31 -22.62 0.26
C ALA A 145 -11.93 -21.74 -0.84
N PRO A 146 -11.30 -20.62 -1.24
CA PRO A 146 -11.83 -19.78 -2.28
C PRO A 146 -11.86 -20.54 -3.61
N ALA A 147 -12.91 -20.37 -4.41
CA ALA A 147 -12.96 -20.92 -5.77
C ALA A 147 -12.29 -19.98 -6.80
N GLN A 148 -12.34 -18.67 -6.54
CA GLN A 148 -11.67 -17.66 -7.37
C GLN A 148 -10.17 -17.61 -7.01
N ARG A 149 -9.38 -16.96 -7.88
CA ARG A 149 -7.92 -16.87 -7.75
C ARG A 149 -7.42 -15.43 -7.87
N THR A 150 -8.29 -14.44 -7.69
CA THR A 150 -7.92 -13.02 -7.80
C THR A 150 -7.84 -12.40 -6.43
N LEU A 151 -6.63 -12.03 -6.01
CA LEU A 151 -6.39 -11.28 -4.78
C LEU A 151 -6.23 -9.80 -5.11
N ARG A 152 -6.85 -8.94 -4.31
CA ARG A 152 -6.77 -7.48 -4.43
C ARG A 152 -6.30 -6.86 -3.12
N TYR A 153 -5.58 -5.76 -3.24
CA TYR A 153 -5.19 -4.92 -2.11
C TYR A 153 -5.33 -3.44 -2.47
N ALA A 154 -6.04 -2.69 -1.63
CA ALA A 154 -6.27 -1.25 -1.75
C ALA A 154 -6.92 -0.82 -3.09
N ILE A 155 -7.67 -1.72 -3.71
CA ILE A 155 -8.37 -1.53 -5.00
C ILE A 155 -9.85 -1.17 -4.79
N ASP A 156 -10.51 -1.85 -3.87
CA ASP A 156 -11.92 -1.62 -3.60
C ASP A 156 -12.11 -0.37 -2.74
N ALA A 157 -13.15 0.40 -3.05
CA ALA A 157 -13.49 1.58 -2.28
C ALA A 157 -14.16 1.17 -0.96
N PHE A 158 -13.71 1.79 0.13
CA PHE A 158 -14.31 1.72 1.47
C PHE A 158 -15.19 2.94 1.73
N ASP A 159 -15.83 2.94 2.90
CA ASP A 159 -16.57 4.10 3.40
C ASP A 159 -15.68 5.35 3.42
N ASP A 160 -16.30 6.48 3.06
CA ASP A 160 -15.65 7.77 3.05
C ASP A 160 -15.17 8.13 4.47
N VAL A 161 -13.88 8.41 4.58
CA VAL A 161 -13.29 8.99 5.79
C VAL A 161 -12.78 10.36 5.44
N THR A 162 -13.22 11.37 6.19
CA THR A 162 -12.85 12.77 5.94
C THR A 162 -11.34 12.92 5.85
N TYR A 163 -10.87 13.56 4.78
CA TYR A 163 -9.45 13.75 4.45
C TYR A 163 -8.66 12.49 4.10
N TRP A 164 -9.31 11.39 3.70
CA TRP A 164 -8.61 10.17 3.29
C TRP A 164 -9.16 9.58 2.00
N PRO A 165 -8.29 9.05 1.12
CA PRO A 165 -8.73 8.35 -0.07
C PRO A 165 -9.59 7.13 0.28
N THR A 166 -10.64 6.90 -0.50
CA THR A 166 -11.56 5.75 -0.30
C THR A 166 -10.94 4.43 -0.71
N ARG A 167 -9.91 4.44 -1.54
CA ARG A 167 -9.11 3.27 -1.93
C ARG A 167 -7.75 3.39 -1.27
N ARG A 168 -7.52 2.61 -0.22
CA ARG A 168 -6.28 2.62 0.56
C ARG A 168 -6.11 1.27 1.27
N GLY A 169 -4.94 1.03 1.82
CA GLY A 169 -4.73 -0.10 2.73
C GLY A 169 -3.86 0.30 3.92
N ASN A 170 -3.80 -0.56 4.91
CA ASN A 170 -3.04 -0.30 6.14
C ASN A 170 -1.66 -0.97 6.14
N LEU A 171 -1.41 -1.92 5.24
CA LEU A 171 -0.10 -2.58 5.11
C LEU A 171 1.01 -1.59 4.73
N MET A 172 2.07 -1.56 5.54
CA MET A 172 3.24 -0.73 5.33
C MET A 172 4.51 -1.36 5.87
N VAL A 173 5.62 -0.70 5.58
CA VAL A 173 6.92 -0.92 6.20
C VAL A 173 7.31 0.39 6.89
N GLU A 174 7.44 0.36 8.21
CA GLU A 174 7.96 1.49 8.97
C GLU A 174 9.49 1.37 9.07
N THR A 175 10.19 2.38 8.58
CA THR A 175 11.67 2.44 8.62
C THR A 175 12.15 2.94 9.98
N ASP A 176 13.44 2.81 10.27
CA ASP A 176 14.07 3.46 11.44
C ASP A 176 14.35 4.96 11.20
N ARG A 177 14.26 5.41 9.94
CA ARG A 177 14.46 6.81 9.55
C ARG A 177 13.40 7.68 10.18
N LYS A 178 13.85 8.68 10.93
CA LYS A 178 12.95 9.65 11.56
C LYS A 178 12.49 10.67 10.53
N SER A 179 11.19 10.95 10.53
CA SER A 179 10.63 12.04 9.75
C SER A 179 11.27 13.36 10.18
N TRP A 180 11.76 14.11 9.21
CA TRP A 180 12.27 15.46 9.40
C TRP A 180 11.14 16.38 9.86
N TRP A 181 9.97 16.30 9.22
CA TRP A 181 8.85 17.19 9.51
C TRP A 181 8.19 16.91 10.85
N ASN A 182 8.12 15.64 11.26
CA ASN A 182 7.71 15.32 12.63
C ASN A 182 8.62 16.00 13.67
N ARG A 183 9.95 15.99 13.44
CA ARG A 183 10.89 16.70 14.32
C ARG A 183 10.72 18.22 14.32
N GLN A 184 10.16 18.79 13.25
CA GLN A 184 9.78 20.21 13.19
C GLN A 184 8.42 20.51 13.85
N GLY A 185 7.76 19.50 14.45
CA GLY A 185 6.48 19.65 15.13
C GLY A 185 5.25 19.45 14.24
N VAL A 186 5.41 18.98 13.01
CA VAL A 186 4.27 18.61 12.16
C VAL A 186 3.67 17.31 12.68
N ASN A 187 2.33 17.26 12.81
CA ASN A 187 1.61 16.08 13.24
C ASN A 187 1.53 15.03 12.12
N ILE A 188 2.64 14.33 11.88
CA ILE A 188 2.76 13.16 10.99
C ILE A 188 3.54 12.06 11.72
N PRO A 189 3.58 10.81 11.21
CA PRO A 189 4.31 9.72 11.85
C PRO A 189 5.76 10.07 12.17
N ARG A 190 6.25 9.55 13.31
CA ARG A 190 7.62 9.80 13.79
C ARG A 190 8.69 9.26 12.85
N ASN A 191 8.37 8.17 12.15
CA ASN A 191 9.26 7.48 11.23
C ASN A 191 8.68 7.52 9.82
N VAL A 192 9.54 7.45 8.81
CA VAL A 192 9.10 7.38 7.41
C VAL A 192 8.49 5.99 7.16
N ARG A 193 7.28 5.99 6.60
CA ARG A 193 6.50 4.78 6.28
C ARG A 193 6.40 4.61 4.77
N HIS A 194 6.67 3.40 4.30
CA HIS A 194 6.51 2.99 2.91
C HIS A 194 5.33 2.03 2.82
N TYR A 195 4.21 2.49 2.28
CA TYR A 195 2.99 1.69 2.15
C TYR A 195 3.08 0.70 0.99
N ALA A 196 2.36 -0.41 1.09
CA ALA A 196 2.25 -1.38 0.00
C ALA A 196 1.52 -0.76 -1.19
N ILE A 197 1.99 -1.07 -2.41
CA ILE A 197 1.32 -0.63 -3.64
C ILE A 197 -0.08 -1.23 -3.73
N ARG A 198 -0.98 -0.57 -4.47
CA ARG A 198 -2.24 -1.21 -4.87
C ARG A 198 -1.96 -2.28 -5.90
N PHE A 199 -2.60 -3.43 -5.78
CA PHE A 199 -2.40 -4.52 -6.74
C PHE A 199 -3.62 -5.39 -6.91
N GLU A 200 -3.67 -6.04 -8.06
CA GLU A 200 -4.46 -7.24 -8.31
C GLU A 200 -3.51 -8.32 -8.83
N ILE A 201 -3.48 -9.48 -8.18
CA ILE A 201 -2.62 -10.61 -8.60
C ILE A 201 -3.40 -11.91 -8.63
N THR A 202 -2.89 -12.86 -9.41
CA THR A 202 -3.38 -14.23 -9.41
C THR A 202 -2.76 -15.01 -8.26
N VAL A 203 -3.61 -15.70 -7.50
CA VAL A 203 -3.21 -16.66 -6.47
C VAL A 203 -2.97 -18.02 -7.13
N THR A 204 -1.84 -18.64 -6.82
CA THR A 204 -1.47 -19.97 -7.31
C THR A 204 -1.69 -21.03 -6.23
N GLU A 205 -1.63 -22.30 -6.60
CA GLU A 205 -1.61 -23.44 -5.66
C GLU A 205 -0.18 -23.95 -5.44
#